data_AF-A0A3D2R7P7-F1
#
_entry.id   AF-A0A3D2R7P7-F1
#
_cell.length_a   1.000
_cell.length_b   1.000
_cell.length_c   1.000
_cell.angle_alpha   90.00
_cell.angle_beta   90.00
_cell.angle_gamma   90.00
#
_symmetry.space_group_name_H-M   'P 1'
#
loop_
_entity.id
_entity.type
_entity.pdbx_description
1 polymer ?
#
loop_
_entity_poly.entity_id
_entity_poly.type
_entity_poly.pdbx_seq_one_letter_code
_entity_poly.pdbx_strand_id
1 'polypeptide(L)' 'MSYQDADIFDLIEQEHDRQKHGLELIASENFVSDQVMAATGSVLTNKYAEGYPGK' A
#
# COMPACT_ATOMS: atom_id res chain seq x y z
N MET A 1 8.84 -12.13 -14.41
CA MET A 1 7.38 -11.90 -14.18
C MET A 1 6.93 -10.92 -15.25
N SER A 2 5.82 -11.18 -15.92
CA SER A 2 5.25 -10.21 -16.87
C SER A 2 4.75 -9.02 -16.06
N TYR A 3 5.46 -7.90 -16.11
CA TYR A 3 5.01 -6.65 -15.51
C TYR A 3 3.84 -6.16 -16.35
N GLN A 4 2.62 -6.46 -15.89
CA GLN A 4 1.40 -6.07 -16.60
C GLN A 4 1.24 -4.54 -16.69
N ASP A 5 2.01 -3.77 -15.91
CA ASP A 5 2.02 -2.31 -15.97
C ASP A 5 3.36 -1.71 -15.45
N ALA A 6 4.42 -1.76 -16.27
CA ALA A 6 5.75 -1.29 -15.88
C ALA A 6 5.76 0.21 -15.51
N ASP A 7 4.98 1.03 -16.23
CA ASP A 7 4.90 2.47 -16.01
C ASP A 7 4.40 2.80 -14.60
N ILE A 8 3.41 2.05 -14.10
CA ILE A 8 2.90 2.23 -12.73
C ILE A 8 3.95 1.84 -11.68
N PHE A 9 4.69 0.75 -11.87
CA PHE A 9 5.74 0.35 -10.93
C PHE A 9 6.88 1.38 -10.89
N ASP A 10 7.27 1.92 -12.03
CA ASP A 10 8.29 2.97 -12.10
C ASP A 10 7.85 4.25 -11.35
N LEU A 11 6.56 4.60 -11.41
CA LEU A 11 6.01 5.74 -10.66
C LEU A 11 5.92 5.47 -9.15
N ILE A 12 5.58 4.24 -8.74
CA ILE A 12 5.56 3.85 -7.32
C ILE A 12 6.97 3.95 -6.72
N GLU A 13 7.99 3.46 -7.42
CA GLU A 13 9.38 3.55 -6.97
C GLU A 13 9.86 5.00 -6.88
N GLN A 14 9.49 5.86 -7.84
CA GLN A 14 9.80 7.29 -7.77
C GLN A 14 9.17 7.98 -6.55
N GLU A 15 7.92 7.63 -6.20
CA GLU A 15 7.27 8.17 -5.00
C GLU A 15 7.88 7.63 -3.71
N HIS A 16 8.24 6.35 -3.67
CA HIS A 16 8.96 5.76 -2.55
C HIS A 16 10.29 6.50 -2.31
N ASP A 17 11.07 6.77 -3.37
CA ASP A 17 12.30 7.55 -3.26
C ASP A 17 12.05 8.99 -2.82
N ARG A 18 10.96 9.64 -3.29
CA ARG A 18 10.58 10.98 -2.84
C ARG A 18 10.33 11.01 -1.33
N GLN A 19 9.52 10.08 -0.82
CA GLN A 19 9.18 9.97 0.60
C GLN A 19 10.41 9.65 1.47
N LYS A 20 11.29 8.77 0.98
CA LYS A 20 12.48 8.32 1.72
C LYS A 20 13.52 9.42 1.89
N HIS A 21 13.64 10.33 0.92
CA HIS A 21 14.65 11.37 0.92
C HIS A 21 14.09 12.77 1.28
N GLY A 22 12.77 12.91 1.39
CA GLY A 22 12.08 14.11 1.84
C GLY A 22 12.06 14.27 3.36
N LEU A 23 12.01 15.51 3.84
CA LEU A 23 11.67 15.81 5.22
C LEU A 23 10.16 16.05 5.32
N GLU A 24 9.42 15.01 5.68
CA GLU A 24 7.96 15.06 5.74
C GLU A 24 7.50 15.66 7.08
N LEU A 25 6.99 16.91 7.03
CA LEU A 25 6.59 17.69 8.22
C LEU A 25 5.07 17.87 8.35
N ILE A 26 4.29 17.18 7.52
CA ILE A 26 2.84 17.23 7.59
C ILE A 26 2.40 16.42 8.81
N ALA A 27 1.85 17.10 9.82
CA ALA A 27 1.59 16.50 11.14
C ALA A 27 0.60 15.31 11.11
N SER A 28 -0.23 15.21 10.07
CA SER A 28 -1.21 14.14 9.89
C SER A 28 -0.71 12.97 9.05
N GLU A 29 0.45 13.10 8.38
CA GLU A 29 1.05 12.03 7.59
C GLU A 29 1.91 11.11 8.46
N ASN A 30 2.11 9.88 8.00
CA ASN A 30 2.89 8.88 8.71
C ASN A 30 3.37 7.76 7.77
N PHE A 31 4.36 6.99 8.22
CA PHE A 31 4.82 5.77 7.55
C PHE A 31 4.26 4.54 8.27
N VAL A 32 3.54 3.69 7.53
CA VAL A 32 3.05 2.41 8.08
C VAL A 32 4.15 1.36 8.08
N SER A 33 3.99 0.30 8.87
CA SER A 33 4.95 -0.81 8.87
C SER A 33 4.77 -1.74 7.67
N ASP A 34 5.83 -2.48 7.32
CA ASP A 34 5.80 -3.47 6.23
C ASP A 34 4.68 -4.51 6.41
N GLN A 35 4.39 -4.89 7.67
CA GLN A 35 3.33 -5.86 7.98
C GLN A 35 1.94 -5.31 7.62
N VAL A 36 1.70 -4.01 7.86
CA VAL A 36 0.43 -3.35 7.50
C VAL A 36 0.30 -3.28 5.97
N MET A 37 1.38 -2.94 5.26
CA MET A 37 1.38 -2.89 3.80
C MET A 37 1.11 -4.27 3.17
N ALA A 38 1.77 -5.32 3.68
CA ALA A 38 1.58 -6.69 3.21
C ALA A 38 0.16 -7.21 3.44
N ALA A 39 -0.45 -6.92 4.59
CA ALA A 39 -1.83 -7.30 4.88
C ALA A 39 -2.83 -6.58 3.95
N THR A 40 -2.59 -5.30 3.67
CA THR A 40 -3.42 -4.49 2.75
C THR A 40 -3.42 -5.06 1.33
N GLY A 41 -2.28 -5.53 0.83
CA GLY A 41 -2.14 -6.15 -0.49
C GLY A 41 -2.52 -7.63 -0.56
N SER A 42 -3.15 -8.19 0.48
CA SER A 42 -3.41 -9.63 0.57
C SER A 42 -4.69 -10.07 -0.16
N VAL A 43 -4.90 -11.39 -0.23
CA VAL A 43 -6.09 -12.02 -0.82
C VAL A 43 -7.41 -11.64 -0.14
N LEU A 44 -7.38 -10.95 1.01
CA LEU A 44 -8.56 -10.44 1.69
C LEU A 44 -9.41 -9.51 0.80
N THR A 45 -8.78 -8.81 -0.16
CA THR A 45 -9.49 -7.95 -1.13
C THR A 45 -10.50 -8.69 -2.01
N ASN A 46 -10.39 -10.02 -2.12
CA ASN A 46 -11.27 -10.82 -2.97
C ASN A 46 -12.58 -11.19 -2.29
N LYS A 47 -12.71 -10.98 -0.97
CA LYS A 47 -13.84 -11.47 -0.20
C LYS A 47 -14.91 -10.41 -0.02
N TYR A 48 -16.13 -10.76 -0.42
CA TYR A 48 -17.34 -10.08 0.03
C TYR A 48 -17.80 -10.65 1.37
N ALA A 49 -17.92 -9.83 2.41
CA ALA A 49 -18.19 -10.28 3.78
C ALA A 49 -19.17 -9.34 4.52
N GLU A 50 -20.33 -9.09 3.93
CA GLU A 50 -21.42 -8.37 4.59
C GLU A 50 -21.93 -9.10 5.84
N GLY A 51 -22.49 -8.34 6.79
CA GLY A 51 -22.98 -8.85 8.07
C GLY A 51 -21.95 -8.72 9.19
N TYR A 52 -22.12 -9.51 10.24
CA TYR A 52 -21.22 -9.52 11.41
C TYR A 52 -20.62 -10.92 11.61
N PRO A 53 -19.43 -11.05 12.21
CA PRO A 53 -18.88 -12.35 12.56
C PRO A 53 -19.88 -13.18 13.39
N GLY A 54 -20.22 -14.38 12.91
CA GLY A 54 -21.12 -15.30 13.61
C GLY A 54 -22.61 -14.89 13.60
N LYS A 55 -23.02 -13.99 12.71
CA LYS A 55 -24.43 -13.68 12.44
C LYS A 55 -24.89 -14.28 11.12
#